data_AF-F3FWR4-F1
#
_entry.id   AF-F3FWR4-F1
#
_cell.length_a   1.000
_cell.length_b   1.000
_cell.length_c   1.000
_cell.angle_alpha   90.00
_cell.angle_beta   90.00
_cell.angle_gamma   90.00
#
_symmetry.space_group_name_H-M   'P 1'
#
loop_
_entity.id
_entity.type
_entity.pdbx_description
1 polymer ?
#
loop_
_entity_poly.entity_id
_entity_poly.type
_entity_poly.pdbx_seq_one_letter_code
_entity_poly.pdbx_strand_id
1 'polypeptide(L)'
;RHEALRTTFVQEQGQPAEQRISAAETGFRLQLQVLAGQNDAEDTLLAIAAQEASEHFDLVNGPLVRGRLVRLGLNNGDEAMS
;
A
#
# COMPACT_ATOMS: atom_id res chain seq x y z
N ARG A 1 14.85 5.57 -1.79
CA ARG A 1 14.89 6.67 -2.79
C ARG A 1 13.45 7.14 -3.03
N HIS A 2 13.21 8.43 -3.36
CA HIS A 2 11.93 9.18 -3.30
C HIS A 2 11.58 9.68 -1.90
N GLU A 3 11.80 10.97 -1.66
CA GLU A 3 11.52 11.64 -0.38
C GLU A 3 10.03 11.86 -0.15
N ALA A 4 9.30 12.28 -1.19
CA ALA A 4 7.87 12.55 -1.12
C ALA A 4 7.03 11.37 -0.58
N LEU A 5 7.42 10.13 -0.88
CA LEU A 5 6.73 8.92 -0.42
C LEU A 5 7.00 8.58 1.07
N ARG A 6 7.94 9.27 1.70
CA ARG A 6 8.40 9.00 3.08
C ARG A 6 8.19 10.20 4.00
N THR A 7 7.42 11.18 3.53
CA THR A 7 7.05 12.39 4.26
C THR A 7 5.91 12.09 5.23
N THR A 8 6.05 12.54 6.46
CA THR A 8 4.99 12.63 7.48
C THR A 8 4.80 14.08 7.89
N PHE A 9 3.70 14.38 8.57
CA PHE A 9 3.35 15.71 9.05
C PHE A 9 3.10 15.65 10.55
N VAL A 10 3.81 16.48 11.30
CA VAL A 10 3.65 16.58 12.75
C VAL A 10 3.30 18.03 13.10
N GLN A 11 2.34 18.20 13.98
CA GLN A 11 1.97 19.51 14.49
C GLN A 11 2.00 19.47 16.02
N GLU A 12 2.91 20.25 16.59
CA GLU A 12 2.93 20.53 18.03
C GLU A 12 1.98 21.69 18.35
N GLN A 13 1.44 21.73 19.57
CA GLN A 13 0.43 22.72 19.94
C GLN A 13 0.96 24.15 19.76
N GLY A 14 0.22 24.97 19.02
CA GLY A 14 0.56 26.36 18.75
C GLY A 14 1.66 26.56 17.70
N GLN A 15 2.15 25.50 17.07
CA GLN A 15 3.15 25.56 16.00
C GLN A 15 2.54 25.26 14.63
N PRO A 16 3.14 25.78 13.53
CA PRO A 16 2.80 25.34 12.19
C PRO A 16 3.12 23.85 12.02
N ALA A 17 2.40 23.18 11.12
CA ALA A 17 2.71 21.79 10.79
C ALA A 17 4.09 21.69 10.11
N GLU A 18 4.89 20.73 10.54
CA GLU A 18 6.21 20.45 10.01
C GLU A 18 6.21 19.16 9.18
N GLN A 19 6.95 19.16 8.08
CA GLN A 19 7.22 17.98 7.28
C GLN A 19 8.45 17.24 7.82
N ARG A 20 8.31 15.93 8.02
CA ARG A 20 9.42 15.05 8.42
C ARG A 20 9.64 13.98 7.36
N ILE A 21 10.86 13.90 6.83
CA ILE A 21 11.24 12.88 5.85
C ILE A 21 11.94 11.75 6.59
N SER A 22 11.41 10.54 6.48
CA SER A 22 11.98 9.36 7.15
C SER A 22 13.35 8.97 6.57
N ALA A 23 13.99 7.89 7.04
CA ALA A 23 15.24 7.38 6.46
C ALA A 23 15.03 6.82 5.04
N ALA A 24 16.05 6.84 4.18
CA ALA A 24 15.95 6.41 2.79
C ALA A 24 15.56 4.92 2.62
N GLU A 25 15.81 4.12 3.65
CA GLU A 25 15.49 2.68 3.75
C GLU A 25 14.09 2.42 4.33
N THR A 26 13.35 3.48 4.68
CA THR A 26 11.96 3.35 5.12
C THR A 26 11.15 2.77 3.96
N GLY A 27 10.73 1.52 4.12
CA GLY A 27 9.84 0.84 3.20
C GLY A 27 8.39 1.31 3.35
N PHE A 28 7.49 0.61 2.68
CA PHE A 28 6.06 0.83 2.81
C PHE A 28 5.31 -0.48 2.88
N ARG A 29 4.06 -0.42 3.32
CA ARG A 29 3.19 -1.59 3.38
C ARG A 29 2.80 -1.99 1.95
N LEU A 30 3.36 -3.09 1.47
CA LEU A 30 2.91 -3.78 0.25
C LEU A 30 2.25 -5.10 0.64
N GLN A 31 0.96 -5.26 0.34
CA GLN A 31 0.24 -6.51 0.60
C GLN A 31 0.00 -7.27 -0.70
N LEU A 32 0.25 -8.58 -0.69
CA LEU A 32 -0.13 -9.47 -1.80
C LEU A 32 -1.49 -10.09 -1.51
N GLN A 33 -2.39 -10.05 -2.48
CA GLN A 33 -3.67 -10.72 -2.43
C GLN A 33 -3.85 -11.59 -3.68
N VAL A 34 -4.12 -12.87 -3.49
CA VAL A 34 -4.32 -13.81 -4.60
C VAL A 34 -5.82 -14.09 -4.73
N LEU A 35 -6.39 -13.65 -5.85
CA LEU A 35 -7.77 -13.90 -6.24
C LEU A 35 -7.88 -14.88 -7.42
N ALA A 36 -6.74 -15.39 -7.90
CA ALA A 36 -6.69 -16.33 -8.99
C ALA A 36 -7.57 -17.56 -8.75
N GLY A 37 -8.45 -17.85 -9.70
CA GLY A 37 -9.39 -18.97 -9.63
C GLY A 37 -10.65 -18.71 -8.79
N GLN A 38 -10.83 -17.52 -8.23
CA GLN A 38 -12.08 -17.14 -7.56
C GLN A 38 -13.12 -16.69 -8.59
N ASN A 39 -14.37 -17.09 -8.41
CA ASN A 39 -15.48 -16.74 -9.33
C ASN A 39 -15.83 -15.25 -9.28
N ASP A 40 -15.56 -14.59 -8.15
CA ASP A 40 -15.84 -13.20 -7.83
C ASP A 40 -14.57 -12.34 -7.75
N ALA A 41 -13.50 -12.77 -8.43
CA ALA A 41 -12.19 -12.10 -8.37
C ALA A 41 -12.25 -10.62 -8.79
N GLU A 42 -13.06 -10.29 -9.80
CA GLU A 42 -13.21 -8.90 -10.27
C GLU A 42 -13.96 -8.02 -9.26
N ASP A 43 -15.09 -8.49 -8.73
CA ASP A 43 -15.86 -7.77 -7.71
C ASP A 43 -15.04 -7.57 -6.44
N THR A 44 -14.29 -8.59 -6.03
CA THR A 44 -13.37 -8.52 -4.88
C THR A 44 -12.24 -7.52 -5.14
N LEU A 45 -11.67 -7.48 -6.35
CA LEU A 45 -10.67 -6.48 -6.72
C LEU A 45 -11.23 -5.05 -6.62
N LEU A 46 -12.45 -4.82 -7.11
CA LEU A 46 -13.10 -3.51 -7.03
C LEU A 46 -13.34 -3.09 -5.57
N ALA A 47 -13.80 -4.02 -4.73
CA ALA A 47 -13.98 -3.77 -3.30
C ALA A 47 -12.65 -3.43 -2.61
N ILE A 48 -11.57 -4.16 -2.94
CA ILE A 48 -10.22 -3.87 -2.44
C ILE A 48 -9.78 -2.47 -2.86
N ALA A 49 -9.96 -2.10 -4.13
CA ALA A 49 -9.58 -0.79 -4.64
C ALA A 49 -10.35 0.34 -3.96
N ALA A 50 -11.66 0.17 -3.75
CA ALA A 50 -12.50 1.14 -3.05
C ALA A 50 -12.08 1.29 -1.58
N GLN A 51 -11.78 0.18 -0.91
CA GLN A 51 -11.28 0.21 0.47
C GLN A 51 -9.92 0.93 0.55
N GLU A 52 -9.00 0.63 -0.36
CA GLU A 52 -7.67 1.24 -0.41
C GLU A 52 -7.73 2.73 -0.71
N ALA A 53 -8.69 3.19 -1.52
CA ALA A 53 -8.87 4.60 -1.83
C ALA A 53 -9.51 5.40 -0.67
N SER A 54 -10.33 4.74 0.15
CA SER A 54 -11.08 5.39 1.24
C SER A 54 -10.40 5.32 2.60
N GLU A 55 -9.50 4.37 2.82
CA GLU A 55 -8.79 4.25 4.10
C GLU A 55 -7.89 5.49 4.33
N HIS A 56 -8.02 6.14 5.48
CA HIS A 56 -7.21 7.31 5.78
C HIS A 56 -5.74 6.95 6.02
N PHE A 57 -4.85 7.93 5.83
CA PHE A 57 -3.46 7.82 6.27
C PHE A 57 -3.30 8.43 7.66
N ASP A 58 -2.47 7.79 8.47
CA ASP A 58 -1.92 8.41 9.68
C ASP A 58 -0.80 9.36 9.29
N LEU A 59 -1.12 10.66 9.25
CA LEU A 59 -0.18 11.70 8.85
C LEU A 59 1.04 11.80 9.78
N VAL A 60 0.91 11.41 11.05
CA VAL A 60 1.95 11.56 12.08
C VAL A 60 2.93 10.40 12.03
N ASN A 61 2.42 9.18 11.94
CA ASN A 61 3.25 7.98 12.06
C ASN A 61 3.69 7.43 10.70
N GLY A 62 2.94 7.68 9.62
CA GLY A 62 3.28 7.24 8.27
C GLY A 62 3.57 5.73 8.13
N PRO A 63 4.22 5.32 7.02
CA PRO A 63 4.47 6.09 5.81
C PRO A 63 3.18 6.43 5.04
N LEU A 64 3.15 7.55 4.33
CA LEU A 64 1.96 8.02 3.57
C LEU A 64 1.84 7.39 2.18
N VAL A 65 2.27 6.14 2.09
CA VAL A 65 2.20 5.32 0.90
C VAL A 65 1.94 3.88 1.34
N ARG A 66 1.06 3.21 0.60
CA ARG A 66 0.76 1.80 0.74
C ARG A 66 0.41 1.25 -0.64
N GLY A 67 0.49 -0.06 -0.79
CA GLY A 67 0.13 -0.72 -2.03
C GLY A 67 -0.46 -2.09 -1.79
N ARG A 68 -1.28 -2.51 -2.74
CA ARG A 68 -1.77 -3.88 -2.86
C ARG A 68 -1.40 -4.42 -4.23
N LEU A 69 -0.75 -5.57 -4.24
CA LEU A 69 -0.52 -6.37 -5.43
C LEU A 69 -1.59 -7.45 -5.48
N VAL A 70 -2.44 -7.43 -6.50
CA VAL A 70 -3.53 -8.39 -6.65
C VAL A 70 -3.25 -9.32 -7.82
N ARG A 71 -3.18 -10.63 -7.55
CA ARG A 71 -2.98 -11.66 -8.57
C ARG A 71 -4.33 -12.26 -8.96
N LEU A 72 -4.74 -12.00 -10.20
CA LEU A 72 -6.01 -12.48 -10.77
C LEU A 72 -5.86 -13.76 -11.62
N GLY A 73 -4.68 -14.00 -12.17
CA GLY A 73 -4.39 -15.18 -12.99
C GLY A 73 -3.57 -16.22 -12.24
N LEU A 74 -3.78 -17.49 -12.58
CA LEU A 74 -2.80 -18.54 -12.26
C LEU A 74 -1.59 -18.27 -13.16
N ASN A 75 -0.41 -18.05 -12.57
CA ASN A 75 0.81 -18.03 -13.37
C ASN A 75 1.06 -19.46 -13.85
N ASN A 76 1.02 -19.70 -15.16
CA ASN A 76 1.31 -21.00 -15.78
C ASN A 76 2.82 -21.37 -15.72
N GLY A 77 3.52 -21.00 -14.65
CA GLY A 77 4.97 -21.14 -14.50
C GLY A 77 5.42 -22.14 -13.43
N ASP A 78 4.49 -22.78 -12.71
CA ASP A 78 4.79 -23.79 -11.67
C ASP A 78 4.75 -25.24 -12.21
N GLU A 79 4.72 -25.45 -13.54
CA GLU A 79 4.80 -26.79 -14.14
C GLU A 79 6.25 -27.30 -14.37
N ALA A 80 7.26 -26.62 -13.86
CA ALA A 80 8.66 -27.03 -14.00
C ALA A 80 9.31 -27.38 -12.64
N MET A 81 8.64 -28.16 -11.80
CA MET A 81 9.28 -28.98 -10.76
C MET A 81 8.35 -30.13 -10.33
N SER A 82 8.20 -31.12 -11.21
CA SER A 82 8.05 -32.53 -10.83
C SER A 82 9.30 -33.27 -11.27
#